data_AF-A0A928C8U6-F1
#
_entry.id   AF-A0A928C8U6-F1
#
_cell.length_a   1.000
_cell.length_b   1.000
_cell.length_c   1.000
_cell.angle_alpha   90.00
_cell.angle_beta   90.00
_cell.angle_gamma   90.00
#
_symmetry.space_group_name_H-M   'P 1'
#
loop_
_entity.id
_entity.type
_entity.pdbx_description
1 polymer ?
#
loop_
_entity_poly.entity_id
_entity_poly.type
_entity_poly.pdbx_seq_one_letter_code
_entity_poly.pdbx_strand_id
1 'polypeptide(L)'
;MNPYKVFSGLLIIAAVVFIIVKTEMVNQDIIDAYVYRESSSSTSDSSELGGRLDNWQGAIADMFIHPFGWTSHEYNYVHNLWMDIARVGGILPLIPFLFATFIYIKKIIRLSLKKYLSHFAIIIISVNIAIFLSVFVEPVIEASLLYFCIMMMIWGITSNLSRENIATI
;
A
#
# COMPACT_ATOMS: atom_id res chain seq x y z
N MET A 1 19.86 -11.76 -6.23
CA MET A 1 20.14 -11.14 -4.91
C MET A 1 20.41 -12.27 -3.92
N ASN A 2 21.50 -12.21 -3.15
CA ASN A 2 21.82 -13.27 -2.20
C ASN A 2 20.74 -13.26 -1.08
N PRO A 3 19.98 -14.36 -0.85
CA PRO A 3 18.89 -14.39 0.13
C PRO A 3 19.33 -13.96 1.53
N TYR A 4 20.58 -14.22 1.90
CA TYR A 4 21.15 -13.80 3.18
C TYR A 4 21.24 -12.28 3.34
N LYS A 5 21.44 -11.52 2.25
CA LYS A 5 21.50 -10.04 2.29
C LYS A 5 20.12 -9.40 2.45
N VAL A 6 19.09 -10.02 1.88
CA VAL A 6 17.70 -9.57 2.03
C VAL A 6 17.23 -9.84 3.46
N PHE A 7 17.52 -11.05 3.95
CA PHE A 7 17.19 -11.46 5.31
C PHE A 7 17.91 -10.58 6.35
N SER A 8 19.20 -10.28 6.16
CA SER A 8 19.93 -9.38 7.05
C SER A 8 19.37 -7.95 7.02
N GLY A 9 18.96 -7.46 5.85
CA GLY A 9 18.33 -6.14 5.72
C GLY A 9 17.00 -6.05 6.46
N LEU A 10 16.14 -7.07 6.33
CA LEU A 10 14.88 -7.17 7.07
C LEU A 10 15.11 -7.25 8.58
N LEU A 11 16.12 -8.01 9.02
CA LEU A 11 16.52 -8.10 10.43
C LEU A 11 16.96 -6.75 10.99
N ILE A 12 17.72 -5.97 10.22
CA ILE A 12 18.14 -4.63 10.62
C ILE A 12 16.93 -3.70 10.75
N ILE A 13 16.01 -3.71 9.78
CA ILE A 13 14.79 -2.89 9.84
C ILE A 13 13.95 -3.28 11.06
N ALA A 14 13.74 -4.59 11.30
CA ALA A 14 13.01 -5.07 12.45
C ALA A 14 13.67 -4.67 13.79
N ALA A 15 15.00 -4.72 13.87
CA ALA A 15 15.75 -4.28 15.04
C ALA A 15 15.62 -2.77 15.28
N VAL A 16 15.67 -1.95 14.22
CA VAL A 16 15.47 -0.50 14.32
C VAL A 16 14.06 -0.18 14.80
N VAL A 17 13.04 -0.81 14.22
CA VAL A 17 11.63 -0.64 14.65
C VAL A 17 11.47 -1.08 16.11
N PHE A 18 12.05 -2.21 16.50
CA PHE A 18 12.00 -2.70 17.88
C PHE A 18 12.66 -1.73 18.87
N ILE A 19 13.82 -1.16 18.52
CA ILE A 19 14.48 -0.16 19.34
C ILE A 19 13.59 1.07 19.49
N ILE A 20 13.07 1.62 18.39
CA ILE A 20 12.19 2.80 18.39
C ILE A 20 10.97 2.59 19.31
N VAL A 21 10.36 1.41 19.26
CA VAL A 21 9.21 1.05 20.11
C VAL A 21 9.63 0.90 21.57
N LYS A 22 10.77 0.26 21.85
CA LYS A 22 11.25 0.01 23.22
C LYS A 22 11.78 1.23 23.93
N THR A 23 12.34 2.18 23.20
CA THR A 23 12.91 3.40 23.78
C THR A 23 11.89 4.51 23.93
N GLU A 24 10.62 4.27 23.58
CA GLU A 24 9.56 5.29 23.52
C GLU A 24 10.01 6.56 22.78
N MET A 25 10.90 6.38 21.77
CA MET A 25 11.45 7.50 21.01
C MET A 25 10.40 8.24 20.19
N VAL A 26 9.25 7.62 19.96
CA VAL A 26 8.09 8.25 19.35
C VAL A 26 7.24 8.86 20.45
N ASN A 27 7.09 10.19 20.40
CA ASN A 27 6.23 10.90 21.33
C ASN A 27 4.81 10.31 21.29
N GLN A 28 4.28 9.92 22.45
CA GLN A 28 2.91 9.43 22.59
C GLN A 28 1.88 10.41 22.03
N ASP A 29 2.12 11.72 22.14
CA ASP A 29 1.25 12.75 21.54
C ASP A 29 1.11 12.60 20.02
N ILE A 30 2.16 12.14 19.34
CA ILE A 30 2.13 11.91 17.89
C ILE A 30 1.26 10.68 17.61
N ILE A 31 1.46 9.60 18.36
CA ILE A 31 0.66 8.37 18.25
C ILE A 31 -0.81 8.69 18.52
N ASP A 32 -1.09 9.40 19.61
CA ASP A 32 -2.42 9.83 20.01
C ASP A 32 -3.06 10.76 18.98
N ALA A 33 -2.31 11.65 18.33
CA ALA A 33 -2.82 12.48 17.24
C ALA A 33 -3.23 11.63 16.01
N TYR A 34 -2.46 10.59 15.65
CA TYR A 34 -2.84 9.65 14.59
C TYR A 34 -4.07 8.81 14.99
N VAL A 35 -4.12 8.35 16.24
CA VAL A 35 -5.27 7.59 16.78
C VAL A 35 -6.52 8.47 16.86
N TYR A 36 -6.40 9.74 17.26
CA TYR A 36 -7.50 10.69 17.31
C TYR A 36 -8.07 10.98 15.92
N ARG A 37 -7.19 11.18 14.92
CA ARG A 37 -7.58 11.35 13.51
C ARG A 37 -8.36 10.14 12.97
N GLU A 38 -8.03 8.94 13.44
CA GLU A 38 -8.68 7.70 13.01
C GLU A 38 -9.99 7.44 13.77
N SER A 39 -9.97 7.56 15.10
CA SER A 39 -11.09 7.28 16.01
C SER A 39 -12.25 8.28 15.91
N SER A 40 -12.05 9.43 15.27
CA SER A 40 -13.16 10.27 14.79
C SER A 40 -14.06 9.59 13.74
N SER A 41 -13.72 8.37 13.29
CA SER A 41 -14.43 7.62 12.24
C SER A 41 -15.12 6.34 12.73
N SER A 42 -14.70 5.72 13.86
CA SER A 42 -15.39 4.62 14.55
C SER A 42 -14.59 4.16 15.79
N THR A 43 -15.29 3.56 16.76
CA THR A 43 -14.91 3.25 18.15
C THR A 43 -13.55 2.57 18.36
N SER A 44 -12.67 3.29 19.07
CA SER A 44 -11.50 2.92 19.90
C SER A 44 -11.06 1.45 20.07
N ASP A 45 -9.86 1.12 19.57
CA ASP A 45 -8.71 0.69 20.38
C ASP A 45 -7.38 0.81 19.59
N SER A 46 -6.32 1.37 20.20
CA SER A 46 -5.01 1.60 19.53
C SER A 46 -4.25 0.31 19.22
N SER A 47 -4.66 -0.80 19.85
CA SER A 47 -4.16 -2.16 19.57
C SER A 47 -4.70 -2.77 18.27
N GLU A 48 -5.74 -2.20 17.64
CA GLU A 48 -6.49 -2.81 16.53
C GLU A 48 -6.31 -2.08 15.18
N LEU A 49 -5.11 -1.58 14.89
CA LEU A 49 -4.80 -0.82 13.66
C LEU A 49 -5.80 0.34 13.39
N GLY A 50 -6.45 0.87 14.44
CA GLY A 50 -7.44 1.94 14.32
C GLY A 50 -8.75 1.55 13.65
N GLY A 51 -9.24 0.31 13.86
CA GLY A 51 -10.52 -0.18 13.31
C GLY A 51 -10.47 -0.57 11.82
N ARG A 52 -9.31 -0.43 11.18
CA ARG A 52 -9.11 -0.75 9.75
C ARG A 52 -9.27 -2.23 9.47
N LEU A 53 -8.82 -3.09 10.39
CA LEU A 53 -8.95 -4.53 10.24
C LEU A 53 -10.43 -4.94 10.14
N ASP A 54 -11.29 -4.34 10.95
CA ASP A 54 -12.73 -4.60 10.95
C ASP A 54 -13.39 -4.05 9.68
N ASN A 55 -13.00 -2.83 9.26
CA ASN A 55 -13.45 -2.26 7.99
C ASN A 55 -13.09 -3.15 6.81
N TRP A 56 -11.89 -3.74 6.81
CA TRP A 56 -11.43 -4.65 5.76
C TRP A 56 -12.19 -5.96 5.77
N GLN A 57 -12.43 -6.54 6.94
CA GLN A 57 -13.23 -7.77 7.08
C GLN A 57 -14.67 -7.54 6.63
N GLY A 58 -15.29 -6.45 7.06
CA GLY A 58 -16.63 -6.03 6.63
C GLY A 58 -16.69 -5.86 5.12
N ALA A 59 -15.75 -5.12 4.53
CA ALA A 59 -15.71 -4.90 3.08
C ALA A 59 -15.53 -6.18 2.27
N ILE A 60 -14.77 -7.16 2.79
CA ILE A 60 -14.65 -8.47 2.14
C ILE A 60 -15.99 -9.21 2.19
N ALA A 61 -16.70 -9.20 3.32
CA ALA A 61 -18.02 -9.82 3.43
C ALA A 61 -19.04 -9.15 2.49
N ASP A 62 -19.09 -7.81 2.51
CA ASP A 62 -19.97 -7.00 1.68
C ASP A 62 -19.73 -7.21 0.20
N MET A 63 -18.49 -7.46 -0.23
CA MET A 63 -18.16 -7.74 -1.62
C MET A 63 -18.94 -8.94 -2.18
N PHE A 64 -19.18 -9.99 -1.37
CA PHE A 64 -19.94 -11.17 -1.79
C PHE A 64 -21.45 -10.97 -1.71
N ILE A 65 -21.92 -10.12 -0.79
CA ILE A 65 -23.34 -9.78 -0.62
C ILE A 65 -23.78 -8.79 -1.72
N HIS A 66 -22.90 -7.84 -2.05
CA HIS A 66 -23.11 -6.72 -2.94
C HIS A 66 -22.04 -6.70 -4.05
N PRO A 67 -22.08 -7.64 -5.02
CA PRO A 67 -21.04 -7.80 -6.04
C PRO A 67 -20.93 -6.62 -7.02
N PHE A 68 -21.95 -5.75 -7.08
CA PHE A 68 -21.98 -4.54 -7.91
C PHE A 68 -21.62 -3.27 -7.13
N GLY A 69 -21.11 -3.42 -5.91
CA GLY A 69 -20.79 -2.31 -5.02
C GLY A 69 -21.92 -2.03 -4.02
N TRP A 70 -21.59 -1.22 -3.01
CA TRP A 70 -22.49 -0.84 -1.93
C TRP A 70 -22.18 0.59 -1.46
N THR A 71 -23.19 1.21 -0.87
CA THR A 71 -23.04 2.50 -0.20
C THR A 71 -23.06 2.28 1.31
N SER A 72 -21.89 2.34 1.95
CA SER A 72 -21.84 2.25 3.41
C SER A 72 -22.37 3.55 4.03
N HIS A 73 -23.45 3.45 4.81
CA HIS A 73 -23.94 4.53 5.66
C HIS A 73 -23.22 4.58 7.03
N GLU A 74 -22.55 3.49 7.44
CA GLU A 74 -21.89 3.36 8.75
C GLU A 74 -20.36 3.50 8.70
N TYR A 75 -19.73 3.35 7.53
CA TYR A 75 -18.28 3.44 7.33
C TYR A 75 -18.02 4.29 6.08
N ASN A 76 -17.53 5.53 6.25
CA ASN A 76 -17.34 6.43 5.10
C ASN A 76 -16.36 5.86 4.06
N TYR A 77 -15.32 5.15 4.51
CA TYR A 77 -14.26 4.59 3.66
C TYR A 77 -13.70 3.28 4.25
N VAL A 78 -13.29 2.35 3.38
CA VAL A 78 -12.56 1.14 3.81
C VAL A 78 -11.07 1.44 4.00
N HIS A 79 -10.61 2.57 3.45
CA HIS A 79 -9.23 3.06 3.52
C HIS A 79 -8.23 2.06 2.93
N ASN A 80 -8.61 1.46 1.81
CA ASN A 80 -7.78 0.51 1.09
C ASN A 80 -8.21 0.56 -0.38
N LEU A 81 -7.30 0.98 -1.27
CA LEU A 81 -7.63 1.25 -2.66
C LEU A 81 -8.39 0.10 -3.35
N TRP A 82 -8.02 -1.16 -3.10
CA TRP A 82 -8.68 -2.30 -3.71
C TRP A 82 -10.10 -2.48 -3.17
N MET A 83 -10.28 -2.39 -1.86
CA MET A 83 -11.61 -2.53 -1.26
C MET A 83 -12.50 -1.33 -1.59
N ASP A 84 -11.95 -0.12 -1.70
CA ASP A 84 -12.69 1.06 -2.11
C ASP A 84 -13.14 0.97 -3.58
N ILE A 85 -12.33 0.38 -4.48
CA ILE A 85 -12.76 0.04 -5.85
C ILE A 85 -13.91 -0.97 -5.81
N ALA A 86 -13.84 -1.98 -4.94
CA ALA A 86 -14.89 -2.98 -4.80
C ALA A 86 -16.20 -2.38 -4.27
N ARG A 87 -16.09 -1.46 -3.31
CA ARG A 87 -17.23 -0.74 -2.72
C ARG A 87 -17.96 0.10 -3.75
N VAL A 88 -17.23 0.94 -4.50
CA VAL A 88 -17.84 1.89 -5.44
C VAL A 88 -18.24 1.24 -6.76
N GLY A 89 -17.37 0.37 -7.29
CA GLY A 89 -17.51 -0.19 -8.64
C GLY A 89 -17.89 -1.67 -8.69
N GLY A 90 -17.86 -2.37 -7.55
CA GLY A 90 -18.10 -3.80 -7.48
C GLY A 90 -16.89 -4.66 -7.83
N ILE A 91 -17.12 -5.96 -7.92
CA ILE A 91 -16.11 -6.97 -8.25
C ILE A 91 -15.60 -6.81 -9.69
N LEU A 92 -16.46 -6.34 -10.59
CA LEU A 92 -16.15 -6.25 -12.02
C LEU A 92 -14.92 -5.36 -12.34
N PRO A 93 -14.79 -4.13 -11.82
CA PRO A 93 -13.56 -3.34 -11.95
C PRO A 93 -12.43 -3.81 -11.02
N LEU A 94 -12.75 -4.45 -9.88
CA LEU A 94 -11.75 -4.94 -8.94
C LEU A 94 -10.84 -6.01 -9.55
N ILE A 95 -11.42 -7.04 -10.17
CA ILE A 95 -10.66 -8.19 -10.71
C ILE A 95 -9.56 -7.77 -11.71
N PRO A 96 -9.85 -7.01 -12.79
CA PRO A 96 -8.81 -6.58 -13.72
C PRO A 96 -7.78 -5.66 -13.04
N PHE A 97 -8.20 -4.84 -12.07
CA PHE A 97 -7.27 -4.00 -11.32
C PHE A 97 -6.33 -4.81 -10.42
N LEU A 98 -6.82 -5.85 -9.74
CA LEU A 98 -6.00 -6.81 -9.00
C LEU A 98 -5.01 -7.51 -9.92
N PHE A 99 -5.46 -7.98 -11.08
CA PHE A 99 -4.57 -8.62 -12.06
C PHE A 99 -3.47 -7.66 -12.55
N ALA A 100 -3.83 -6.41 -12.86
CA ALA A 100 -2.86 -5.37 -13.21
C ALA A 100 -1.87 -5.11 -12.07
N THR A 101 -2.35 -5.06 -10.83
CA THR A 101 -1.54 -4.92 -9.61
C THR A 101 -0.53 -6.07 -9.49
N PHE A 102 -0.97 -7.32 -9.63
CA PHE A 102 -0.08 -8.49 -9.54
C PHE A 102 0.98 -8.51 -10.64
N ILE A 103 0.60 -8.20 -11.89
CA ILE A 103 1.57 -8.05 -12.99
C ILE A 103 2.57 -6.96 -12.65
N TYR A 104 2.10 -5.86 -12.09
CA TYR A 104 2.93 -4.72 -11.76
C TYR A 104 3.93 -5.02 -10.64
N ILE A 105 3.49 -5.69 -9.56
CA ILE A 105 4.36 -6.16 -8.48
C ILE A 105 5.48 -7.06 -9.04
N LYS A 106 5.17 -7.96 -9.98
CA LYS A 106 6.19 -8.78 -10.66
C LYS A 106 7.24 -7.94 -11.39
N LYS A 107 6.85 -6.79 -11.98
CA LYS A 107 7.77 -5.88 -12.66
C LYS A 107 8.68 -5.14 -11.68
N ILE A 108 8.15 -4.70 -10.54
CA ILE A 108 8.96 -4.12 -9.46
C ILE A 108 9.98 -5.15 -8.98
N ILE A 109 9.53 -6.37 -8.64
CA ILE A 109 10.41 -7.45 -8.18
C ILE A 109 11.50 -7.74 -9.23
N ARG A 110 11.13 -7.85 -10.51
CA ARG A 110 12.08 -8.06 -11.61
C ARG A 110 13.11 -6.93 -11.69
N LEU A 111 12.66 -5.68 -11.59
CA LEU A 111 13.55 -4.51 -11.61
C LEU A 111 14.53 -4.57 -10.42
N SER A 112 14.02 -4.80 -9.21
CA SER A 112 14.82 -4.90 -7.98
C SER A 112 15.83 -6.05 -7.97
N LEU A 113 15.60 -7.09 -8.77
CA LEU A 113 16.50 -8.25 -8.87
C LEU A 113 17.60 -8.09 -9.94
N LYS A 114 17.63 -6.99 -10.70
CA LYS A 114 18.70 -6.73 -11.67
C LYS A 114 20.05 -6.61 -10.97
N LYS A 115 21.10 -7.13 -11.61
CA LYS A 115 22.47 -7.11 -11.07
C LYS A 115 23.01 -5.70 -10.91
N TYR A 116 22.65 -4.81 -11.83
CA TYR A 116 23.02 -3.41 -11.83
C TYR A 116 21.75 -2.56 -11.89
N LEU A 117 21.63 -1.61 -10.98
CA LEU A 117 20.51 -0.68 -10.87
C LEU A 117 21.07 0.73 -10.98
N SER A 118 20.48 1.56 -11.85
CA SER A 118 20.79 2.98 -11.88
C SER A 118 20.23 3.68 -10.63
N HIS A 119 20.81 4.80 -10.23
CA HIS A 119 20.29 5.63 -9.13
C HIS A 119 18.81 5.98 -9.34
N PHE A 120 18.43 6.29 -10.58
CA PHE A 120 17.04 6.55 -10.95
C PHE A 120 16.13 5.33 -10.69
N ALA A 121 16.55 4.13 -11.07
CA ALA A 121 15.77 2.92 -10.81
C ALA A 121 15.57 2.65 -9.32
N ILE A 122 16.58 2.94 -8.49
CA ILE A 122 16.47 2.83 -7.02
C ILE A 122 15.40 3.80 -6.49
N ILE A 123 15.44 5.07 -6.91
CA ILE A 123 14.44 6.07 -6.52
C ILE A 123 13.04 5.61 -6.93
N ILE A 124 12.87 5.13 -8.17
CA ILE A 124 11.58 4.65 -8.65
C ILE A 124 11.08 3.45 -7.83
N ILE A 125 11.94 2.50 -7.47
CA ILE A 125 11.56 1.39 -6.59
C ILE A 125 11.11 1.92 -5.22
N SER A 126 11.87 2.83 -4.61
CA SER A 126 11.52 3.42 -3.30
C SER A 126 10.18 4.17 -3.34
N VAL A 127 9.93 4.97 -4.37
CA VAL A 127 8.65 5.67 -4.57
C VAL A 127 7.51 4.67 -4.70
N ASN A 128 7.71 3.56 -5.42
CA ASN A 128 6.68 2.52 -5.51
C ASN A 128 6.37 1.87 -4.17
N ILE A 129 7.39 1.58 -3.35
CA ILE A 129 7.18 1.04 -2.01
C ILE A 129 6.35 2.02 -1.18
N ALA A 130 6.70 3.30 -1.20
CA ALA A 130 5.94 4.34 -0.49
C ALA A 130 4.49 4.42 -0.98
N ILE A 131 4.26 4.47 -2.31
CA ILE A 131 2.92 4.50 -2.88
C ILE A 131 2.11 3.27 -2.46
N PHE A 132 2.70 2.07 -2.53
CA PHE A 132 2.02 0.85 -2.12
C PHE A 132 1.61 0.91 -0.65
N LEU A 133 2.51 1.32 0.25
CA LEU A 133 2.19 1.49 1.67
C LEU A 133 1.07 2.52 1.88
N SER A 134 1.07 3.62 1.14
CA SER A 134 0.02 4.64 1.24
C SER A 134 -1.35 4.15 0.75
N VAL A 135 -1.41 3.41 -0.37
CA VAL A 135 -2.71 2.94 -0.92
C VAL A 135 -3.35 1.82 -0.11
N PHE A 136 -2.59 1.20 0.82
CA PHE A 136 -3.13 0.27 1.81
C PHE A 136 -3.91 0.98 2.93
N VAL A 137 -3.71 2.29 3.11
CA VAL A 137 -4.26 3.03 4.27
C VAL A 137 -5.05 4.29 3.89
N GLU A 138 -5.14 4.64 2.61
CA GLU A 138 -5.88 5.81 2.15
C GLU A 138 -6.86 5.45 1.02
N PRO A 139 -8.06 6.06 1.00
CA PRO A 139 -9.04 5.90 -0.08
C PRO A 139 -8.62 6.73 -1.30
N VAL A 140 -7.58 6.28 -1.98
CA VAL A 140 -6.78 7.10 -2.92
C VAL A 140 -7.60 7.78 -4.01
N ILE A 141 -8.52 7.09 -4.69
CA ILE A 141 -9.27 7.67 -5.81
C ILE A 141 -10.24 8.75 -5.31
N GLU A 142 -10.90 8.50 -4.18
CA GLU A 142 -11.88 9.43 -3.60
C GLU A 142 -11.22 10.60 -2.88
N ALA A 143 -10.06 10.38 -2.27
CA ALA A 143 -9.28 11.44 -1.65
C ALA A 143 -8.55 12.32 -2.68
N SER A 144 -7.96 11.70 -3.72
CA SER A 144 -7.21 12.42 -4.75
C SER A 144 -7.03 11.61 -6.03
N LEU A 145 -7.88 11.89 -7.03
CA LEU A 145 -7.71 11.36 -8.38
C LEU A 145 -6.33 11.67 -8.97
N LEU A 146 -5.75 12.84 -8.65
CA LEU A 146 -4.41 13.21 -9.10
C LEU A 146 -3.34 12.24 -8.56
N TYR A 147 -3.44 11.85 -7.29
CA TYR A 147 -2.52 10.88 -6.69
C TYR A 147 -2.62 9.52 -7.38
N PHE A 148 -3.84 9.07 -7.70
CA PHE A 148 -4.05 7.87 -8.50
C PHE A 148 -3.41 7.97 -9.89
N CYS A 149 -3.58 9.09 -10.60
CA CYS A 149 -2.95 9.29 -11.91
C CYS A 149 -1.42 9.28 -11.84
N ILE A 150 -0.83 9.88 -10.80
CA ILE A 150 0.62 9.86 -10.56
C ILE A 150 1.08 8.42 -10.30
N MET A 151 0.35 7.65 -9.49
CA MET A 151 0.64 6.22 -9.30
C MET A 151 0.67 5.48 -10.64
N MET A 152 -0.34 5.67 -11.49
CA MET A 152 -0.41 5.03 -12.81
C MET A 152 0.76 5.45 -13.73
N MET A 153 1.17 6.72 -13.68
CA MET A 153 2.35 7.21 -14.40
C MET A 153 3.63 6.52 -13.91
N ILE A 154 3.83 6.44 -12.59
CA ILE A 154 4.97 5.72 -11.99
C ILE A 154 4.95 4.24 -12.40
N TRP A 155 3.76 3.61 -12.49
CA TRP A 155 3.63 2.24 -12.98
C TRP A 155 4.09 2.07 -14.43
N GLY A 156 3.83 3.07 -15.27
CA GLY A 156 4.35 3.15 -16.63
C GLY A 156 5.88 3.22 -16.69
N ILE A 157 6.48 4.12 -15.90
CA ILE A 157 7.93 4.31 -15.84
C ILE A 157 8.62 3.03 -15.37
N THR A 158 8.20 2.44 -14.25
CA THR A 158 8.75 1.17 -13.75
C THR A 158 8.59 0.04 -14.76
N SER A 159 7.46 0.00 -15.46
CA SER A 159 7.22 -1.01 -16.50
C SER A 159 8.24 -0.94 -17.62
N ASN A 160 8.60 0.27 -18.06
CA ASN A 160 9.64 0.48 -19.07
C ASN A 160 11.02 0.08 -18.53
N LEU A 161 11.41 0.61 -17.37
CA LEU A 161 12.69 0.27 -16.71
C LEU A 161 12.85 -1.23 -16.46
N SER A 162 11.77 -1.96 -16.16
CA SER A 162 11.81 -3.40 -15.93
C SER A 162 12.13 -4.20 -17.20
N ARG A 163 11.80 -3.68 -18.39
CA ARG A 163 12.00 -4.33 -19.70
C ARG A 163 13.39 -4.08 -20.27
N GLU A 164 13.99 -2.93 -20.00
CA GLU A 164 15.32 -2.60 -20.50
C GLU A 164 16.36 -3.58 -19.97
N ASN A 165 16.93 -4.43 -20.82
CA ASN A 165 18.23 -5.01 -20.51
C ASN A 165 19.20 -3.84 -20.49
N ILE A 166 19.70 -3.44 -19.33
CA ILE A 166 20.76 -2.45 -19.25
C ILE A 166 21.96 -3.10 -19.93
N ALA A 167 22.12 -2.82 -21.22
CA ALA A 167 23.34 -3.09 -21.95
C ALA A 167 24.43 -2.35 -21.18
N THR A 168 25.33 -3.14 -20.61
CA THR A 168 26.60 -2.70 -20.06
C THR A 168 27.26 -1.70 -21.00
N ILE A 169 27.42 -0.47 -20.51
CA ILE A 169 28.49 0.43 -20.93
C ILE A 169 29.65 0.19 -19.97
#